data_AF-A0A936DCP7-F1
#
_entry.id   AF-A0A936DCP7-F1
#
_cell.length_a   1.000
_cell.length_b   1.000
_cell.length_c   1.000
_cell.angle_alpha   90.00
_cell.angle_beta   90.00
_cell.angle_gamma   90.00
#
_symmetry.space_group_name_H-M   'P 1'
#
loop_
_entity.id
_entity.type
_entity.pdbx_description
1 polymer ?
#
loop_
_entity_poly.entity_id
_entity_poly.type
_entity_poly.pdbx_seq_one_letter_code
_entity_poly.pdbx_strand_id
1 'polypeptide(L)'
;MDARMGNVARGVLTMVVLSLGCGRESPPASDGDSSSAGVGIDPSLGEGPRLDMGVGTAATMVTVAEGGSDGCTQVQVSVDPVIPTIVLLVDQSSSMTEDFSGQQRWNALYDTLMGANGTVMALQSNVRFGLALYSSEDGNDGPTCPMLTEVPPALDNYDAIDAVYGPASPIDETPTGESHALVAAELLAFNEPGPKAIVVATDGEPDTCAEPNPQNGQPEVITSVQNAFGDGIETFVISVGTEVGQQHLQQVANAGVGKPVDDPSPAPFYVALDAGDLVDAFHEIIGGFISCELSIDGIVDLAQECEGTVLLDGVELSCPVDWHLLDESTLELLGDACTQWKDGEHHALDASWPCGAVMIP
;
A
#
# COMPACT_ATOMS: atom_id res chain seq x y z
N MET A 1 21.81 -68.31 -14.81
CA MET A 1 21.15 -67.91 -13.56
C MET A 1 20.34 -66.65 -13.89
N ASP A 2 19.38 -66.77 -14.79
CA ASP A 2 18.02 -67.29 -14.62
C ASP A 2 17.03 -66.21 -14.21
N ALA A 3 16.00 -66.13 -15.04
CA ALA A 3 14.92 -65.17 -15.06
C ALA A 3 13.84 -65.44 -14.00
N ARG A 4 13.01 -64.41 -13.74
CA ARG A 4 11.56 -64.42 -13.41
C ARG A 4 11.20 -62.94 -13.13
N MET A 5 10.36 -62.20 -13.86
CA MET A 5 9.14 -62.46 -14.64
C MET A 5 7.94 -62.92 -13.79
N GLY A 6 6.91 -62.06 -13.72
CA GLY A 6 5.56 -62.29 -13.15
C GLY A 6 5.29 -61.40 -11.91
N ASN A 7 4.17 -60.69 -11.77
CA ASN A 7 2.91 -60.77 -12.47
C ASN A 7 2.04 -59.53 -12.23
N VAL A 8 1.15 -59.30 -13.19
CA VAL A 8 0.13 -58.25 -13.29
C VAL A 8 -1.05 -58.53 -12.34
N ALA A 9 -1.62 -57.49 -11.72
CA ALA A 9 -3.01 -57.51 -11.25
C ALA A 9 -3.70 -56.16 -11.52
N ARG A 10 -4.56 -56.19 -12.55
CA ARG A 10 -5.57 -55.18 -12.87
C ARG A 10 -6.64 -55.19 -11.77
N GLY A 11 -6.95 -54.03 -11.20
CA GLY A 11 -8.18 -53.76 -10.46
C GLY A 11 -9.02 -52.74 -11.21
N VAL A 12 -10.21 -53.16 -11.65
CA VAL A 12 -11.15 -52.43 -12.49
C VAL A 12 -12.17 -51.70 -11.60
N LEU A 13 -12.36 -50.40 -11.89
CA LEU A 13 -13.62 -49.63 -11.94
C LEU A 13 -14.62 -49.77 -10.77
N THR A 14 -14.87 -48.67 -10.06
CA THR A 14 -16.24 -48.22 -9.79
C THR A 14 -16.28 -46.69 -9.75
N MET A 15 -16.81 -46.13 -10.83
CA MET A 15 -17.16 -44.73 -11.00
C MET A 15 -18.57 -44.56 -10.43
N VAL A 16 -18.74 -43.80 -9.36
CA VAL A 16 -20.06 -43.41 -8.85
C VAL A 16 -20.37 -42.02 -9.39
N VAL A 17 -21.25 -41.99 -10.39
CA VAL A 17 -21.90 -40.78 -10.89
C VAL A 17 -23.18 -40.59 -10.08
N LEU A 18 -23.24 -39.53 -9.28
CA LEU A 18 -24.50 -39.00 -8.74
C LEU A 18 -24.79 -37.67 -9.44
N SER A 19 -25.75 -37.71 -10.34
CA SER A 19 -26.46 -36.57 -10.89
C SER A 19 -27.83 -36.44 -10.21
N LEU A 20 -28.41 -35.23 -10.29
CA LEU A 20 -29.71 -34.74 -9.79
C LEU A 20 -29.62 -34.00 -8.44
N GLY A 21 -30.03 -32.73 -8.32
CA GLY A 21 -30.78 -31.91 -9.26
C GLY A 21 -30.85 -30.42 -8.90
N CYS A 22 -31.22 -29.63 -9.89
CA CYS A 22 -31.56 -28.22 -9.76
C CYS A 22 -32.93 -28.08 -9.08
N GLY A 23 -32.97 -27.47 -7.90
CA GLY A 23 -34.19 -26.94 -7.28
C GLY A 23 -34.19 -25.42 -7.39
N ARG A 24 -34.93 -24.88 -8.36
CA ARG A 24 -35.35 -23.47 -8.39
C ARG A 24 -36.67 -23.39 -7.62
N GLU A 25 -36.71 -22.63 -6.54
CA GLU A 25 -37.96 -22.27 -5.87
C GLU A 25 -38.02 -20.74 -5.77
N SER A 26 -39.08 -20.17 -6.33
CA SER A 26 -39.43 -18.75 -6.31
C SER A 26 -40.95 -18.65 -6.15
N PRO A 27 -41.45 -17.54 -5.61
CA PRO A 27 -42.35 -17.52 -4.45
C PRO A 27 -43.84 -17.49 -4.84
N PRO A 28 -44.77 -17.68 -3.88
CA PRO A 28 -46.15 -17.30 -4.11
C PRO A 28 -46.36 -15.80 -3.92
N ALA A 29 -46.98 -15.19 -4.93
CA ALA A 29 -47.64 -13.89 -4.85
C ALA A 29 -49.01 -14.03 -4.16
N SER A 30 -49.43 -13.00 -3.42
CA SER A 30 -50.84 -12.74 -3.14
C SER A 30 -51.08 -11.22 -3.00
N ASP A 31 -51.66 -10.67 -4.06
CA ASP A 31 -52.78 -9.72 -4.11
C ASP A 31 -52.97 -8.62 -3.04
N GLY A 32 -52.93 -7.38 -3.54
CA GLY A 32 -54.08 -6.45 -3.45
C GLY A 32 -54.09 -5.47 -2.27
N ASP A 33 -53.91 -4.17 -2.54
CA ASP A 33 -55.04 -3.27 -2.79
C ASP A 33 -54.54 -1.88 -3.22
N SER A 34 -55.28 -1.28 -4.16
CA SER A 34 -55.04 0.05 -4.72
C SER A 34 -55.91 1.07 -3.99
N SER A 35 -55.34 2.20 -3.59
CA SER A 35 -56.14 3.44 -3.54
C SER A 35 -55.28 4.66 -3.85
N SER A 36 -55.58 5.24 -5.02
CA SER A 36 -55.21 6.59 -5.40
C SER A 36 -56.22 7.58 -4.81
N ALA A 37 -55.75 8.65 -4.18
CA ALA A 37 -56.49 9.92 -4.14
C ALA A 37 -55.50 11.07 -4.14
N GLY A 38 -55.64 11.94 -5.14
CA GLY A 38 -54.74 13.05 -5.41
C GLY A 38 -55.03 14.32 -4.62
N VAL A 39 -53.98 15.16 -4.60
CA VAL A 39 -53.93 16.62 -4.76
C VAL A 39 -54.94 17.50 -4.02
N GLY A 40 -54.39 18.34 -3.14
CA GLY A 40 -54.92 19.66 -2.81
C GLY A 40 -53.77 20.61 -2.45
N ILE A 41 -53.50 21.58 -3.32
CA ILE A 41 -52.65 22.75 -3.05
C ILE A 41 -53.61 23.93 -2.81
N ASP A 42 -53.44 24.66 -1.71
CA ASP A 42 -53.68 26.11 -1.68
C ASP A 42 -52.90 26.77 -0.51
N PRO A 43 -52.29 27.97 -0.68
CA PRO A 43 -51.38 28.61 0.27
C PRO A 43 -52.02 29.80 1.01
N SER A 44 -51.56 30.12 2.22
CA SER A 44 -51.73 31.48 2.77
C SER A 44 -50.79 31.78 3.95
N LEU A 45 -49.85 32.68 3.66
CA LEU A 45 -49.13 33.70 4.46
C LEU A 45 -49.22 33.72 6.00
N GLY A 46 -48.06 33.89 6.65
CA GLY A 46 -47.96 34.48 8.00
C GLY A 46 -46.63 34.26 8.74
N GLU A 47 -45.68 35.15 8.51
CA GLU A 47 -44.61 35.68 9.40
C GLU A 47 -43.72 34.76 10.28
N GLY A 48 -42.41 35.01 10.20
CA GLY A 48 -41.32 34.21 10.77
C GLY A 48 -41.16 34.21 12.30
N PRO A 49 -40.08 33.57 12.78
CA PRO A 49 -39.00 34.39 13.34
C PRO A 49 -37.65 34.11 12.67
N ARG A 50 -36.84 35.17 12.59
CA ARG A 50 -35.47 35.18 12.05
C ARG A 50 -34.49 34.61 13.08
N LEU A 51 -33.55 33.78 12.62
CA LEU A 51 -32.31 33.51 13.33
C LEU A 51 -31.14 34.07 12.52
N ASP A 52 -30.33 34.81 13.25
CA ASP A 52 -29.20 35.64 12.87
C ASP A 52 -27.97 34.76 12.59
N MET A 53 -27.45 34.76 11.35
CA MET A 53 -26.15 34.18 11.05
C MET A 53 -25.10 35.29 10.99
N GLY A 54 -24.27 35.33 12.04
CA GLY A 54 -23.09 36.16 12.14
C GLY A 54 -22.01 35.73 11.13
N VAL A 55 -21.44 36.74 10.50
CA VAL A 55 -20.38 36.72 9.48
C VAL A 55 -19.04 36.27 10.07
N GLY A 56 -18.32 35.40 9.34
CA GLY A 56 -16.93 35.04 9.63
C GLY A 56 -16.29 34.23 8.49
N THR A 57 -15.60 34.96 7.60
CA THR A 57 -14.57 34.48 6.63
C THR A 57 -15.02 33.51 5.54
N ALA A 58 -15.39 34.09 4.39
CA ALA A 58 -15.63 33.37 3.15
C ALA A 58 -14.35 32.71 2.64
N ALA A 59 -14.44 31.41 2.34
CA ALA A 59 -13.58 30.76 1.36
C ALA A 59 -13.78 31.46 0.01
N THR A 60 -12.69 31.95 -0.57
CA THR A 60 -12.67 32.46 -1.94
C THR A 60 -12.87 31.29 -2.89
N MET A 61 -14.11 31.00 -3.24
CA MET A 61 -14.43 30.20 -4.42
C MET A 61 -14.24 31.11 -5.63
N VAL A 62 -13.13 30.93 -6.36
CA VAL A 62 -12.94 31.55 -7.67
C VAL A 62 -13.92 30.91 -8.63
N THR A 63 -14.99 31.64 -8.94
CA THR A 63 -15.90 31.29 -10.02
C THR A 63 -15.17 31.44 -11.36
N VAL A 64 -14.95 30.34 -12.06
CA VAL A 64 -14.49 30.35 -13.45
C VAL A 64 -15.58 31.01 -14.29
N ALA A 65 -15.24 32.13 -14.92
CA ALA A 65 -16.10 32.81 -15.87
C ALA A 65 -15.93 32.18 -17.25
N GLU A 66 -16.95 31.46 -17.71
CA GLU A 66 -17.06 31.05 -19.12
C GLU A 66 -17.70 32.17 -19.93
N GLY A 67 -17.01 32.60 -21.00
CA GLY A 67 -17.64 33.30 -22.12
C GLY A 67 -17.19 34.74 -22.41
N GLY A 68 -15.88 34.98 -22.55
CA GLY A 68 -15.34 36.16 -23.21
C GLY A 68 -14.25 35.76 -24.21
N SER A 69 -14.49 35.97 -25.51
CA SER A 69 -13.48 35.75 -26.55
C SER A 69 -12.42 36.85 -26.51
N ASP A 70 -11.30 36.61 -25.83
CA ASP A 70 -9.95 37.12 -26.18
C ASP A 70 -8.88 36.52 -25.23
N GLY A 71 -7.91 35.80 -25.82
CA GLY A 71 -6.61 35.47 -25.21
C GLY A 71 -6.61 34.40 -24.11
N CYS A 72 -6.54 33.13 -24.50
CA CYS A 72 -5.99 32.10 -23.60
C CYS A 72 -4.55 32.53 -23.25
N THR A 73 -4.29 32.86 -21.98
CA THR A 73 -2.97 33.30 -21.53
C THR A 73 -2.17 32.12 -20.96
N GLN A 74 -2.82 31.29 -20.15
CA GLN A 74 -2.21 30.14 -19.50
C GLN A 74 -3.27 29.04 -19.27
N VAL A 75 -2.82 27.78 -19.34
CA VAL A 75 -3.62 26.58 -19.11
C VAL A 75 -3.07 25.91 -17.86
N GLN A 76 -3.93 25.70 -16.87
CA GLN A 76 -3.61 24.87 -15.71
C GLN A 76 -3.71 23.40 -16.12
N VAL A 77 -2.74 22.60 -15.70
CA VAL A 77 -2.81 21.15 -15.80
C VAL A 77 -2.86 20.55 -14.39
N SER A 78 -3.60 19.47 -14.25
CA SER A 78 -3.59 18.64 -13.05
C SER A 78 -2.32 17.81 -13.04
N VAL A 79 -1.71 17.72 -11.87
CA VAL A 79 -0.51 16.90 -11.65
C VAL A 79 -0.85 15.85 -10.61
N ASP A 80 -0.92 14.59 -11.04
CA ASP A 80 -1.33 13.47 -10.18
C ASP A 80 -0.11 12.65 -9.72
N PRO A 81 0.02 12.36 -8.42
CA PRO A 81 1.05 11.46 -7.92
C PRO A 81 0.83 10.03 -8.42
N VAL A 82 1.91 9.33 -8.75
CA VAL A 82 1.85 7.87 -8.87
C VAL A 82 1.77 7.27 -7.46
N ILE A 83 0.60 6.77 -7.10
CA ILE A 83 0.32 6.28 -5.74
C ILE A 83 0.90 4.86 -5.56
N PRO A 84 1.91 4.65 -4.70
CA PRO A 84 2.41 3.31 -4.37
C PRO A 84 1.40 2.50 -3.55
N THR A 85 1.51 1.18 -3.62
CA THR A 85 0.77 0.25 -2.75
C THR A 85 1.75 -0.53 -1.90
N ILE A 86 1.64 -0.39 -0.58
CA ILE A 86 2.58 -0.96 0.38
C ILE A 86 1.82 -1.82 1.39
N VAL A 87 2.19 -3.09 1.52
CA VAL A 87 1.69 -3.95 2.61
C VAL A 87 2.74 -4.04 3.71
N LEU A 88 2.34 -3.68 4.93
CA LEU A 88 3.13 -3.88 6.13
C LEU A 88 2.93 -5.33 6.59
N LEU A 89 3.97 -6.17 6.44
CA LEU A 89 3.99 -7.54 6.92
C LEU A 89 4.67 -7.56 8.30
N VAL A 90 3.87 -7.67 9.35
CA VAL A 90 4.31 -7.49 10.74
C VAL A 90 4.32 -8.83 11.48
N ASP A 91 5.48 -9.17 12.00
CA ASP A 91 5.71 -10.39 12.79
C ASP A 91 4.99 -10.33 14.14
N GLN A 92 4.19 -11.35 14.43
CA GLN A 92 3.58 -11.57 15.74
C GLN A 92 4.25 -12.70 16.51
N SER A 93 5.50 -13.05 16.23
CA SER A 93 6.22 -14.05 17.01
C SER A 93 6.32 -13.69 18.50
N SER A 94 6.49 -14.70 19.35
CA SER A 94 6.59 -14.52 20.80
C SER A 94 7.77 -13.62 21.21
N SER A 95 8.85 -13.59 20.42
CA SER A 95 10.01 -12.72 20.64
C SER A 95 9.67 -11.24 20.55
N MET A 96 8.58 -10.87 19.89
CA MET A 96 8.13 -9.47 19.83
C MET A 96 7.69 -8.91 21.21
N THR A 97 7.63 -9.75 22.24
CA THR A 97 7.43 -9.34 23.64
C THR A 97 8.72 -8.95 24.38
N GLU A 98 9.88 -9.17 23.77
CA GLU A 98 11.19 -8.87 24.36
C GLU A 98 11.46 -7.36 24.49
N ASP A 99 12.36 -7.01 25.40
CA ASP A 99 12.72 -5.61 25.66
C ASP A 99 13.43 -4.96 24.47
N PHE A 100 12.98 -3.75 24.16
CA PHE A 100 13.43 -2.91 23.06
C PHE A 100 13.61 -1.49 23.57
N SER A 101 14.68 -1.31 24.34
CA SER A 101 15.04 -0.03 24.96
C SER A 101 13.98 0.50 25.94
N GLY A 102 13.39 -0.39 26.75
CA GLY A 102 12.45 -0.04 27.82
C GLY A 102 10.97 -0.24 27.47
N GLN A 103 10.66 -0.82 26.31
CA GLN A 103 9.32 -1.23 25.88
C GLN A 103 9.37 -2.52 25.06
N GLN A 104 8.25 -3.18 24.84
CA GLN A 104 8.21 -4.38 23.98
C GLN A 104 8.37 -3.99 22.51
N ARG A 105 9.04 -4.84 21.71
CA ARG A 105 9.19 -4.65 20.25
C ARG A 105 7.85 -4.44 19.55
N TRP A 106 6.86 -5.25 19.90
CA TRP A 106 5.48 -5.14 19.42
C TRP A 106 4.90 -3.74 19.62
N ASN A 107 5.01 -3.21 20.84
CA ASN A 107 4.48 -1.89 21.17
C ASN A 107 5.27 -0.78 20.47
N ALA A 108 6.60 -0.90 20.40
CA ALA A 108 7.44 0.06 19.69
C ALA A 108 7.07 0.15 18.21
N LEU A 109 6.90 -1.00 17.56
CA LEU A 109 6.52 -1.08 16.16
C LEU A 109 5.11 -0.53 15.91
N TYR A 110 4.15 -0.87 16.77
CA TYR A 110 2.81 -0.30 16.70
C TYR A 110 2.84 1.22 16.87
N ASP A 111 3.56 1.76 17.86
CA ASP A 111 3.66 3.21 18.08
C ASP A 111 4.33 3.93 16.91
N THR A 112 5.35 3.33 16.29
CA THR A 112 6.00 3.87 15.08
C THR A 112 5.06 3.93 13.88
N LEU A 113 4.25 2.90 13.67
CA LEU A 113 3.36 2.83 12.51
C LEU A 113 2.06 3.63 12.73
N MET A 114 1.46 3.46 13.91
CA MET A 114 0.08 3.86 14.22
C MET A 114 0.00 4.99 15.25
N GLY A 115 1.13 5.48 15.79
CA GLY A 115 1.12 6.62 16.70
C GLY A 115 0.57 7.90 16.05
N ALA A 116 0.38 8.95 16.85
CA ALA A 116 -0.12 10.24 16.35
C ALA A 116 0.78 10.87 15.26
N ASN A 117 2.08 10.59 15.31
CA ASN A 117 3.07 10.93 14.29
C ASN A 117 3.57 9.66 13.57
N GLY A 118 2.76 8.60 13.58
CA GLY A 118 3.13 7.32 13.01
C GLY A 118 3.12 7.36 11.50
N THR A 119 3.94 6.51 10.89
CA THR A 119 4.14 6.49 9.44
C THR A 119 2.84 6.31 8.66
N VAL A 120 1.94 5.44 9.11
CA VAL A 120 0.65 5.21 8.43
C VAL A 120 -0.22 6.47 8.53
N MET A 121 -0.29 7.10 9.71
CA MET A 121 -1.06 8.32 9.91
C MET A 121 -0.60 9.44 8.96
N ALA A 122 0.72 9.63 8.86
CA ALA A 122 1.32 10.68 8.06
C ALA A 122 1.12 10.46 6.54
N LEU A 123 1.27 9.21 6.08
CA LEU A 123 1.43 8.92 4.65
C LEU A 123 0.19 8.31 3.98
N GLN A 124 -0.86 7.96 4.73
CA GLN A 124 -2.03 7.23 4.20
C GLN A 124 -2.77 7.91 3.03
N SER A 125 -2.65 9.22 2.88
CA SER A 125 -3.28 9.93 1.75
C SER A 125 -2.43 9.87 0.47
N ASN A 126 -1.16 9.50 0.57
CA ASN A 126 -0.21 9.40 -0.54
C ASN A 126 0.18 7.94 -0.86
N VAL A 127 -0.13 7.00 0.03
CA VAL A 127 0.24 5.59 -0.07
C VAL A 127 -0.97 4.71 0.23
N ARG A 128 -1.24 3.72 -0.62
CA ARG A 128 -2.22 2.68 -0.31
C ARG A 128 -1.62 1.68 0.67
N PHE A 129 -1.81 1.90 1.97
CA PHE A 129 -1.33 0.97 2.98
C PHE A 129 -2.27 -0.22 3.14
N GLY A 130 -1.72 -1.41 3.13
CA GLY A 130 -2.33 -2.63 3.68
C GLY A 130 -1.55 -3.12 4.89
N LEU A 131 -2.15 -4.04 5.64
CA LEU A 131 -1.54 -4.70 6.79
C LEU A 131 -1.72 -6.21 6.66
N ALA A 132 -0.68 -6.96 6.99
CA ALA A 132 -0.76 -8.39 7.28
C ALA A 132 0.02 -8.67 8.57
N LEU A 133 -0.69 -9.07 9.61
CA LEU A 133 -0.07 -9.59 10.83
C LEU A 133 0.10 -11.09 10.67
N TYR A 134 1.30 -11.62 10.93
CA TYR A 134 1.58 -13.04 10.71
C TYR A 134 2.19 -13.76 11.91
N SER A 135 1.84 -15.04 12.05
CA SER A 135 2.51 -16.01 12.94
C SER A 135 2.06 -17.44 12.61
N SER A 136 2.37 -18.41 13.46
CA SER A 136 1.67 -19.69 13.55
C SER A 136 1.72 -20.22 14.99
N GLU A 137 0.85 -21.18 15.31
CA GLU A 137 0.91 -21.97 16.56
C GLU A 137 1.22 -23.43 16.16
N ASP A 138 2.38 -23.98 16.55
CA ASP A 138 2.82 -25.36 16.22
C ASP A 138 2.86 -25.69 14.70
N GLY A 139 2.99 -24.67 13.82
CA GLY A 139 3.01 -24.84 12.36
C GLY A 139 1.86 -25.69 11.82
N ASN A 140 2.18 -26.66 10.97
CA ASN A 140 1.19 -27.57 10.34
C ASN A 140 0.52 -28.54 11.32
N ASP A 141 1.06 -28.71 12.53
CA ASP A 141 0.45 -29.56 13.56
C ASP A 141 -0.62 -28.81 14.39
N GLY A 142 -0.65 -27.47 14.28
CA GLY A 142 -1.65 -26.61 14.92
C GLY A 142 -2.75 -26.12 13.98
N PRO A 143 -3.25 -24.88 14.16
CA PRO A 143 -4.19 -24.23 13.24
C PRO A 143 -3.63 -24.05 11.82
N THR A 144 -4.40 -23.41 10.95
CA THR A 144 -3.93 -23.05 9.60
C THR A 144 -2.63 -22.26 9.69
N CYS A 145 -1.60 -22.72 8.97
CA CYS A 145 -0.32 -22.04 8.86
C CYS A 145 -0.07 -21.54 7.41
N PRO A 146 0.44 -20.31 7.22
CA PRO A 146 0.59 -19.29 8.25
C PRO A 146 -0.77 -18.75 8.71
N MET A 147 -0.81 -18.20 9.92
CA MET A 147 -1.93 -17.42 10.42
C MET A 147 -1.76 -15.98 9.97
N LEU A 148 -2.71 -15.47 9.17
CA LEU A 148 -2.71 -14.08 8.70
C LEU A 148 -3.96 -13.35 9.20
N THR A 149 -3.76 -12.15 9.72
CA THR A 149 -4.83 -11.18 9.98
C THR A 149 -4.58 -9.94 9.17
N GLU A 150 -5.48 -9.61 8.25
CA GLU A 150 -5.19 -8.71 7.14
C GLU A 150 -6.16 -7.54 7.02
N VAL A 151 -5.63 -6.43 6.51
CA VAL A 151 -6.37 -5.27 6.04
C VAL A 151 -5.95 -5.00 4.60
N PRO A 152 -6.87 -5.09 3.61
CA PRO A 152 -6.55 -4.83 2.22
C PRO A 152 -5.99 -3.42 2.01
N PRO A 153 -5.10 -3.21 1.02
CA PRO A 153 -4.56 -1.89 0.74
C PRO A 153 -5.63 -0.87 0.34
N ALA A 154 -5.60 0.30 0.95
CA ALA A 154 -6.44 1.44 0.59
C ALA A 154 -5.73 2.76 0.92
N LEU A 155 -6.16 3.86 0.29
CA LEU A 155 -5.86 5.20 0.79
C LEU A 155 -6.63 5.46 2.08
N ASP A 156 -6.10 6.34 2.92
CA ASP A 156 -6.71 6.77 4.18
C ASP A 156 -7.08 5.58 5.10
N ASN A 157 -6.22 4.55 5.13
CA ASN A 157 -6.51 3.26 5.74
C ASN A 157 -6.14 3.17 7.23
N TYR A 158 -5.73 4.27 7.87
CA TYR A 158 -5.26 4.27 9.25
C TYR A 158 -6.27 3.65 10.22
N ASP A 159 -7.54 4.09 10.17
CA ASP A 159 -8.58 3.62 11.11
C ASP A 159 -8.86 2.11 10.95
N ALA A 160 -8.80 1.59 9.72
CA ALA A 160 -9.04 0.19 9.44
C ALA A 160 -7.86 -0.69 9.89
N ILE A 161 -6.63 -0.21 9.66
CA ILE A 161 -5.39 -0.84 10.14
C ILE A 161 -5.38 -0.85 11.67
N ASP A 162 -5.72 0.27 12.32
CA ASP A 162 -5.74 0.39 13.77
C ASP A 162 -6.76 -0.56 14.42
N ALA A 163 -7.94 -0.71 13.80
CA ALA A 163 -8.98 -1.62 14.26
C ALA A 163 -8.53 -3.11 14.27
N VAL A 164 -7.51 -3.47 13.49
CA VAL A 164 -6.93 -4.82 13.44
C VAL A 164 -5.66 -4.91 14.29
N TYR A 165 -4.73 -3.96 14.15
CA TYR A 165 -3.44 -3.99 14.82
C TYR A 165 -3.55 -3.64 16.31
N GLY A 166 -4.30 -2.60 16.67
CA GLY A 166 -4.45 -2.14 18.05
C GLY A 166 -4.88 -3.22 19.07
N PRO A 167 -5.88 -4.08 18.77
CA PRO A 167 -6.27 -5.16 19.68
C PRO A 167 -5.42 -6.45 19.55
N ALA A 168 -4.53 -6.53 18.55
CA ALA A 168 -3.72 -7.73 18.32
C ALA A 168 -2.54 -7.82 19.31
N SER A 169 -2.02 -9.03 19.48
CA SER A 169 -0.89 -9.32 20.37
C SER A 169 0.03 -10.36 19.73
N PRO A 170 1.30 -10.42 20.17
CA PRO A 170 2.19 -11.54 19.84
C PRO A 170 1.56 -12.90 20.16
N ILE A 171 1.94 -13.90 19.36
CA ILE A 171 1.46 -15.28 19.31
C ILE A 171 2.64 -16.20 19.59
N ASP A 172 3.32 -16.75 18.58
CA ASP A 172 4.33 -17.80 18.81
C ASP A 172 5.46 -17.81 17.76
N GLU A 173 5.22 -18.40 16.58
CA GLU A 173 6.26 -18.74 15.58
C GLU A 173 6.33 -17.73 14.42
N THR A 174 7.37 -17.84 13.58
CA THR A 174 7.79 -16.89 12.54
C THR A 174 7.86 -17.53 11.13
N PRO A 175 6.74 -17.99 10.53
CA PRO A 175 6.71 -18.58 9.19
C PRO A 175 6.75 -17.48 8.10
N THR A 176 7.82 -16.70 8.06
CA THR A 176 7.95 -15.48 7.24
C THR A 176 7.85 -15.78 5.75
N GLY A 177 8.44 -16.90 5.28
CA GLY A 177 8.48 -17.24 3.86
C GLY A 177 7.09 -17.49 3.27
N GLU A 178 6.29 -18.31 3.95
CA GLU A 178 4.91 -18.61 3.58
C GLU A 178 3.99 -17.40 3.73
N SER A 179 4.16 -16.63 4.81
CA SER A 179 3.39 -15.40 5.05
C SER A 179 3.62 -14.39 3.94
N HIS A 180 4.89 -14.14 3.59
CA HIS A 180 5.27 -13.27 2.48
C HIS A 180 4.73 -13.77 1.14
N ALA A 181 4.75 -15.08 0.89
CA ALA A 181 4.28 -15.64 -0.38
C ALA A 181 2.78 -15.41 -0.59
N LEU A 182 1.98 -15.55 0.47
CA LEU A 182 0.54 -15.28 0.42
C LEU A 182 0.27 -13.80 0.18
N VAL A 183 0.90 -12.92 0.96
CA VAL A 183 0.73 -11.46 0.80
C VAL A 183 1.18 -10.98 -0.58
N ALA A 184 2.28 -11.51 -1.11
CA ALA A 184 2.73 -11.21 -2.47
C ALA A 184 1.70 -11.63 -3.54
N ALA A 185 1.07 -12.79 -3.38
CA ALA A 185 0.03 -13.25 -4.30
C ALA A 185 -1.22 -12.36 -4.24
N GLU A 186 -1.61 -11.89 -3.04
CA GLU A 186 -2.73 -10.95 -2.88
C GLU A 186 -2.42 -9.58 -3.49
N LEU A 187 -1.22 -9.06 -3.25
CA LEU A 187 -0.76 -7.79 -3.77
C LEU A 187 -0.61 -7.83 -5.30
N LEU A 188 -0.21 -8.97 -5.88
CA LEU A 188 -0.21 -9.19 -7.32
C LEU A 188 -1.63 -9.11 -7.90
N ALA A 189 -2.64 -9.66 -7.21
CA ALA A 189 -4.04 -9.62 -7.61
C ALA A 189 -4.71 -8.23 -7.43
N PHE A 190 -4.10 -7.34 -6.65
CA PHE A 190 -4.58 -5.98 -6.43
C PHE A 190 -4.37 -5.09 -7.67
N ASN A 191 -5.44 -4.80 -8.42
CA ASN A 191 -5.37 -4.17 -9.74
C ASN A 191 -5.39 -2.63 -9.71
N GLU A 192 -4.58 -2.02 -8.84
CA GLU A 192 -4.32 -0.58 -8.85
C GLU A 192 -2.97 -0.28 -9.50
N PRO A 193 -2.84 0.84 -10.23
CA PRO A 193 -1.57 1.26 -10.80
C PRO A 193 -0.61 1.78 -9.71
N GLY A 194 0.68 1.82 -10.06
CA GLY A 194 1.76 2.28 -9.18
C GLY A 194 2.67 1.13 -8.74
N PRO A 195 3.84 1.46 -8.16
CA PRO A 195 4.77 0.47 -7.64
C PRO A 195 4.14 -0.24 -6.43
N LYS A 196 4.54 -1.50 -6.24
CA LYS A 196 4.05 -2.37 -5.18
C LYS A 196 5.20 -2.86 -4.33
N ALA A 197 5.02 -2.86 -3.02
CA ALA A 197 6.03 -3.37 -2.11
C ALA A 197 5.45 -4.02 -0.86
N ILE A 198 6.27 -4.88 -0.26
CA ILE A 198 6.04 -5.48 1.06
C ILE A 198 7.16 -5.02 1.98
N VAL A 199 6.81 -4.44 3.13
CA VAL A 199 7.76 -4.12 4.19
C VAL A 199 7.61 -5.15 5.30
N VAL A 200 8.61 -6.01 5.44
CA VAL A 200 8.66 -7.05 6.47
C VAL A 200 9.31 -6.49 7.72
N ALA A 201 8.57 -6.46 8.83
CA ALA A 201 9.09 -6.10 10.15
C ALA A 201 9.11 -7.34 11.05
N THR A 202 10.30 -7.81 11.38
CA THR A 202 10.53 -9.07 12.14
C THR A 202 11.70 -8.93 13.10
N ASP A 203 11.70 -9.70 14.17
CA ASP A 203 12.74 -9.71 15.19
C ASP A 203 13.43 -11.07 15.39
N GLY A 204 13.02 -12.08 14.63
CA GLY A 204 13.49 -13.46 14.74
C GLY A 204 14.00 -14.06 13.43
N GLU A 205 14.79 -15.13 13.54
CA GLU A 205 15.10 -15.96 12.38
C GLU A 205 13.82 -16.70 11.94
N PRO A 206 13.56 -16.80 10.63
CA PRO A 206 12.36 -17.45 10.13
C PRO A 206 12.40 -18.96 10.40
N ASP A 207 11.22 -19.49 10.71
CA ASP A 207 10.90 -20.91 10.62
C ASP A 207 10.00 -21.16 9.41
N THR A 208 9.43 -22.36 9.33
CA THR A 208 8.45 -22.72 8.30
C THR A 208 7.25 -23.36 8.95
N CYS A 209 6.12 -23.37 8.25
CA CYS A 209 4.95 -24.13 8.68
C CYS A 209 5.25 -25.63 8.83
N ALA A 210 6.19 -26.17 8.04
CA ALA A 210 6.56 -27.59 8.07
C ALA A 210 7.56 -27.94 9.18
N GLU A 211 8.40 -26.98 9.55
CA GLU A 211 9.42 -27.09 10.60
C GLU A 211 9.41 -25.77 11.40
N PRO A 212 8.52 -25.65 12.41
CA PRO A 212 8.49 -24.47 13.30
C PRO A 212 9.76 -24.38 14.13
N ASN A 213 10.33 -25.54 14.48
CA ASN A 213 11.54 -25.61 15.26
C ASN A 213 12.43 -26.78 14.79
N PRO A 214 13.75 -26.55 14.56
CA PRO A 214 14.46 -25.26 14.68
C PRO A 214 14.17 -24.29 13.52
N GLN A 215 14.47 -23.00 13.72
CA GLN A 215 14.28 -21.89 12.76
C GLN A 215 15.19 -22.01 11.51
N ASN A 216 14.75 -22.80 10.52
CA ASN A 216 15.47 -23.07 9.27
C ASN A 216 14.77 -22.50 8.02
N GLY A 217 13.88 -21.51 8.16
CA GLY A 217 13.05 -20.96 7.07
C GLY A 217 13.73 -19.94 6.16
N GLN A 218 15.03 -19.69 6.32
CA GLN A 218 15.76 -18.69 5.56
C GLN A 218 15.71 -18.92 4.03
N PRO A 219 15.85 -20.16 3.52
CA PRO A 219 15.73 -20.42 2.09
C PRO A 219 14.34 -20.10 1.52
N GLU A 220 13.29 -20.38 2.28
CA GLU A 220 11.89 -20.12 1.93
C GLU A 220 11.62 -18.62 1.83
N VAL A 221 12.14 -17.82 2.77
CA VAL A 221 12.07 -16.35 2.70
C VAL A 221 12.76 -15.84 1.45
N ILE A 222 14.02 -16.23 1.19
CA ILE A 222 14.77 -15.77 0.01
C ILE A 222 14.01 -16.12 -1.28
N THR A 223 13.50 -17.34 -1.38
CA THR A 223 12.76 -17.81 -2.57
C THR A 223 11.47 -17.01 -2.76
N SER A 224 10.72 -16.80 -1.68
CA SER A 224 9.46 -16.04 -1.69
C SER A 224 9.68 -14.59 -2.16
N VAL A 225 10.73 -13.95 -1.65
CA VAL A 225 11.11 -12.58 -1.99
C VAL A 225 11.59 -12.46 -3.44
N GLN A 226 12.40 -13.39 -3.93
CA GLN A 226 12.82 -13.41 -5.34
C GLN A 226 11.64 -13.59 -6.31
N ASN A 227 10.65 -14.42 -5.93
CA ASN A 227 9.46 -14.61 -6.73
C ASN A 227 8.61 -13.34 -6.78
N ALA A 228 8.39 -12.68 -5.63
CA ALA A 228 7.65 -11.42 -5.57
C ALA A 228 8.31 -10.32 -6.43
N PHE A 229 9.65 -10.20 -6.38
CA PHE A 229 10.36 -9.26 -7.26
C PHE A 229 10.16 -9.61 -8.74
N GLY A 230 10.18 -10.89 -9.09
CA GLY A 230 9.86 -11.37 -10.44
C GLY A 230 8.46 -10.98 -10.93
N ASP A 231 7.53 -10.79 -10.00
CA ASP A 231 6.16 -10.32 -10.22
C ASP A 231 6.01 -8.78 -10.14
N GLY A 232 7.13 -8.05 -9.98
CA GLY A 232 7.16 -6.59 -9.89
C GLY A 232 6.78 -6.03 -8.51
N ILE A 233 6.93 -6.84 -7.45
CA ILE A 233 6.69 -6.46 -6.06
C ILE A 233 8.04 -6.43 -5.34
N GLU A 234 8.45 -5.26 -4.88
CA GLU A 234 9.69 -5.12 -4.11
C GLU A 234 9.49 -5.55 -2.64
N THR A 235 10.56 -6.00 -1.99
CA THR A 235 10.53 -6.35 -0.57
C THR A 235 11.62 -5.62 0.20
N PHE A 236 11.25 -5.01 1.32
CA PHE A 236 12.16 -4.38 2.27
C PHE A 236 12.03 -5.10 3.60
N VAL A 237 13.14 -5.23 4.32
CA VAL A 237 13.17 -5.88 5.63
C VAL A 237 13.73 -4.93 6.67
N ILE A 238 13.02 -4.85 7.80
CA ILE A 238 13.40 -4.11 9.00
C ILE A 238 13.54 -5.12 10.13
N SER A 239 14.75 -5.21 10.68
CA SER A 239 15.02 -5.96 11.90
C SER A 239 14.59 -5.15 13.11
N VAL A 240 13.72 -5.70 13.95
CA VAL A 240 13.29 -5.09 15.22
C VAL A 240 14.14 -5.67 16.36
N GLY A 241 15.44 -5.36 16.36
CA GLY A 241 16.42 -5.96 17.26
C GLY A 241 17.67 -6.47 16.53
N THR A 242 18.48 -7.25 17.23
CA THR A 242 19.78 -7.79 16.75
C THR A 242 19.82 -9.31 16.61
N GLU A 243 18.69 -9.97 16.90
CA GLU A 243 18.57 -11.41 17.03
C GLU A 243 18.49 -12.12 15.68
N VAL A 244 18.10 -11.41 14.63
CA VAL A 244 18.14 -11.92 13.25
C VAL A 244 19.56 -11.83 12.70
N GLY A 245 20.00 -12.88 12.04
CA GLY A 245 21.29 -12.98 11.37
C GLY A 245 21.44 -11.92 10.29
N GLN A 246 22.36 -10.97 10.53
CA GLN A 246 22.64 -9.86 9.60
C GLN A 246 22.94 -10.33 8.17
N GLN A 247 23.59 -11.49 8.02
CA GLN A 247 23.84 -12.07 6.70
C GLN A 247 22.53 -12.43 5.99
N HIS A 248 21.59 -13.09 6.69
CA HIS A 248 20.31 -13.47 6.10
C HIS A 248 19.50 -12.22 5.72
N LEU A 249 19.40 -11.24 6.61
CA LEU A 249 18.72 -9.98 6.32
C LEU A 249 19.29 -9.25 5.10
N GLN A 250 20.62 -9.22 4.97
CA GLN A 250 21.25 -8.63 3.79
C GLN A 250 20.88 -9.39 2.50
N GLN A 251 20.77 -10.71 2.56
CA GLN A 251 20.35 -11.53 1.42
C GLN A 251 18.89 -11.27 1.04
N VAL A 252 18.01 -11.10 2.04
CA VAL A 252 16.61 -10.72 1.84
C VAL A 252 16.51 -9.34 1.20
N ALA A 253 17.22 -8.33 1.73
CA ALA A 253 17.24 -6.99 1.18
C ALA A 253 17.75 -6.96 -0.27
N ASN A 254 18.80 -7.73 -0.58
CA ASN A 254 19.29 -7.86 -1.95
C ASN A 254 18.25 -8.50 -2.86
N ALA A 255 17.68 -9.63 -2.44
CA ALA A 255 16.68 -10.36 -3.21
C ALA A 255 15.43 -9.50 -3.49
N GLY A 256 15.00 -8.71 -2.51
CA GLY A 256 13.79 -7.89 -2.58
C GLY A 256 13.85 -6.74 -3.58
N VAL A 257 15.05 -6.35 -4.02
CA VAL A 257 15.28 -5.36 -5.08
C VAL A 257 15.93 -5.98 -6.32
N GLY A 258 15.88 -7.31 -6.45
CA GLY A 258 16.37 -8.03 -7.65
C GLY A 258 17.87 -8.19 -7.77
N LYS A 259 18.64 -7.91 -6.71
CA LYS A 259 20.09 -8.14 -6.68
C LYS A 259 20.43 -9.60 -6.37
N PRO A 260 21.63 -10.07 -6.79
CA PRO A 260 22.18 -11.32 -6.27
C PRO A 260 22.22 -11.31 -4.74
N VAL A 261 21.88 -12.44 -4.09
CA VAL A 261 21.80 -12.52 -2.62
C VAL A 261 23.10 -12.10 -1.92
N ASP A 262 24.25 -12.38 -2.52
CA ASP A 262 25.59 -12.00 -2.02
C ASP A 262 26.23 -10.88 -2.88
N ASP A 263 25.45 -9.90 -3.34
CA ASP A 263 25.94 -8.78 -4.16
C ASP A 263 27.05 -7.98 -3.41
N PRO A 264 28.23 -7.76 -4.02
CA PRO A 264 29.30 -6.96 -3.42
C PRO A 264 28.96 -5.47 -3.25
N SER A 265 27.90 -4.99 -3.91
CA SER A 265 27.28 -3.67 -3.73
C SER A 265 25.86 -3.86 -3.18
N PRO A 266 25.73 -4.17 -1.88
CA PRO A 266 24.46 -4.57 -1.28
C PRO A 266 23.40 -3.47 -1.35
N ALA A 267 22.13 -3.88 -1.36
CA ALA A 267 21.00 -3.03 -1.07
C ALA A 267 21.04 -2.57 0.40
N PRO A 268 20.44 -1.40 0.72
CA PRO A 268 20.18 -1.01 2.10
C PRO A 268 19.44 -2.12 2.85
N PHE A 269 19.87 -2.42 4.07
CA PHE A 269 19.14 -3.26 5.01
C PHE A 269 18.97 -2.45 6.30
N TYR A 270 17.82 -2.61 6.95
CA TYR A 270 17.43 -1.76 8.06
C TYR A 270 17.47 -2.56 9.36
N VAL A 271 18.20 -2.03 10.35
CA VAL A 271 18.25 -2.59 11.70
C VAL A 271 17.83 -1.49 12.65
N ALA A 272 16.76 -1.74 13.37
CA ALA A 272 16.29 -0.87 14.42
C ALA A 272 16.64 -1.44 15.79
N LEU A 273 17.24 -0.60 16.65
CA LEU A 273 17.61 -0.93 18.03
C LEU A 273 16.73 -0.22 19.05
N ASP A 274 16.00 0.80 18.59
CA ASP A 274 14.97 1.50 19.32
C ASP A 274 13.86 2.02 18.40
N ALA A 275 12.86 2.68 18.98
CA ALA A 275 11.72 3.22 18.23
C ALA A 275 12.09 4.35 17.28
N GLY A 276 13.17 5.10 17.56
CA GLY A 276 13.67 6.13 16.66
C GLY A 276 14.20 5.52 15.37
N ASP A 277 15.02 4.47 15.49
CA ASP A 277 15.53 3.76 14.31
C ASP A 277 14.41 3.14 13.45
N LEU A 278 13.30 2.69 14.08
CA LEU A 278 12.13 2.20 13.35
C LEU A 278 11.50 3.32 12.52
N VAL A 279 11.31 4.51 13.11
CA VAL A 279 10.75 5.68 12.40
C VAL A 279 11.63 6.04 11.21
N ASP A 280 12.95 6.13 11.42
CA ASP A 280 13.91 6.47 10.37
C ASP A 280 13.88 5.45 9.22
N ALA A 281 13.84 4.14 9.55
CA ALA A 281 13.78 3.07 8.55
C ALA A 281 12.49 3.13 7.71
N PHE A 282 11.32 3.26 8.36
CA PHE A 282 10.05 3.35 7.64
C PHE A 282 9.95 4.62 6.78
N HIS A 283 10.45 5.75 7.28
CA HIS A 283 10.48 6.99 6.51
C HIS A 283 11.39 6.87 5.28
N GLU A 284 12.57 6.27 5.41
CA GLU A 284 13.48 6.07 4.28
C GLU A 284 12.87 5.14 3.23
N ILE A 285 12.33 3.98 3.65
CA ILE A 285 11.73 3.00 2.74
C ILE A 285 10.53 3.61 2.01
N ILE A 286 9.57 4.17 2.75
CA ILE A 286 8.31 4.63 2.16
C ILE A 286 8.49 5.95 1.41
N GLY A 287 9.35 6.85 1.88
CA GLY A 287 9.73 8.05 1.13
C GLY A 287 10.44 7.71 -0.19
N GLY A 288 11.09 6.54 -0.29
CA GLY A 288 11.60 5.99 -1.53
C GLY A 288 10.51 5.69 -2.58
N PHE A 289 9.31 5.33 -2.15
CA PHE A 289 8.18 4.96 -3.01
C PHE A 289 7.35 6.14 -3.52
N ILE A 290 7.41 7.27 -2.84
CA ILE A 290 6.76 8.49 -3.33
C ILE A 290 7.55 8.96 -4.56
N SER A 291 6.96 8.92 -5.74
CA SER A 291 7.65 9.33 -6.96
C SER A 291 7.85 10.85 -6.99
N CYS A 292 9.02 11.30 -7.47
CA CYS A 292 9.20 12.70 -7.88
C CYS A 292 8.77 12.94 -9.33
N GLU A 293 8.43 11.87 -10.05
CA GLU A 293 7.77 11.91 -11.34
C GLU A 293 6.25 11.95 -11.14
N LEU A 294 5.61 12.94 -11.76
CA LEU A 294 4.20 13.18 -11.67
C LEU A 294 3.58 13.25 -13.05
N SER A 295 2.40 12.65 -13.20
CA SER A 295 1.68 12.65 -14.47
C SER A 295 0.95 13.98 -14.65
N ILE A 296 1.10 14.57 -15.83
CA ILE A 296 0.39 15.78 -16.25
C ILE A 296 -0.83 15.37 -17.09
N ASP A 297 -1.99 15.96 -16.83
CA ASP A 297 -3.22 15.76 -17.62
C ASP A 297 -3.22 16.52 -18.97
N GLY A 298 -2.08 16.53 -19.66
CA GLY A 298 -1.87 17.28 -20.89
C GLY A 298 -0.57 16.88 -21.60
N ILE A 299 -0.41 17.39 -22.82
CA ILE A 299 0.75 17.19 -23.68
C ILE A 299 1.45 18.54 -23.85
N VAL A 300 2.60 18.70 -23.22
CA VAL A 300 3.43 19.91 -23.27
C VAL A 300 4.48 19.79 -24.36
N ASP A 301 4.65 20.86 -25.16
CA ASP A 301 5.78 21.00 -26.08
C ASP A 301 7.08 21.14 -25.27
N LEU A 302 7.92 20.11 -25.29
CA LEU A 302 9.20 20.08 -24.59
C LEU A 302 10.13 21.24 -24.98
N ALA A 303 9.98 21.84 -26.16
CA ALA A 303 10.74 23.02 -26.53
C ALA A 303 10.33 24.28 -25.75
N GLN A 304 9.17 24.24 -25.09
CA GLN A 304 8.55 25.31 -24.31
C GLN A 304 8.40 24.92 -22.83
N GLU A 305 9.11 23.88 -22.35
CA GLU A 305 8.98 23.38 -20.97
C GLU A 305 9.11 24.50 -19.94
N CYS A 306 10.18 25.30 -20.01
CA CYS A 306 10.48 26.36 -19.04
C CYS A 306 9.69 27.65 -19.29
N GLU A 307 8.75 27.66 -20.24
CA GLU A 307 7.74 28.73 -20.32
C GLU A 307 6.60 28.49 -19.32
N GLY A 308 6.51 27.29 -18.76
CA GLY A 308 5.55 26.95 -17.71
C GLY A 308 5.94 27.46 -16.32
N THR A 309 4.95 27.50 -15.44
CA THR A 309 5.09 27.83 -14.03
C THR A 309 4.67 26.63 -13.20
N VAL A 310 5.55 26.18 -12.30
CA VAL A 310 5.30 25.10 -11.35
C VAL A 310 5.46 25.66 -9.94
N LEU A 311 4.48 25.43 -9.08
CA LEU A 311 4.49 25.87 -7.70
C LEU A 311 4.33 24.66 -6.77
N LEU A 312 5.19 24.56 -5.77
CA LEU A 312 5.07 23.62 -4.65
C LEU A 312 4.66 24.40 -3.41
N ASP A 313 3.48 24.10 -2.86
CA ASP A 313 2.87 24.82 -1.74
C ASP A 313 2.77 26.35 -1.98
N GLY A 314 2.54 26.73 -3.23
CA GLY A 314 2.49 28.13 -3.67
C GLY A 314 3.85 28.81 -3.82
N VAL A 315 4.95 28.08 -3.66
CA VAL A 315 6.32 28.57 -3.94
C VAL A 315 6.71 28.17 -5.35
N GLU A 316 7.00 29.16 -6.20
CA GLU A 316 7.43 28.94 -7.58
C GLU A 316 8.81 28.25 -7.64
N LEU A 317 8.88 27.18 -8.44
CA LEU A 317 10.06 26.36 -8.66
C LEU A 317 10.79 26.75 -9.97
N SER A 318 12.12 26.67 -9.98
CA SER A 318 12.97 27.07 -11.11
C SER A 318 13.21 25.94 -12.11
N CYS A 319 12.86 26.13 -13.39
CA CYS A 319 13.22 25.22 -14.48
C CYS A 319 14.65 25.53 -15.02
N PRO A 320 15.53 24.54 -15.29
CA PRO A 320 15.41 23.10 -15.04
C PRO A 320 16.12 22.66 -13.74
N VAL A 321 16.10 23.49 -12.68
CA VAL A 321 16.89 23.25 -11.45
C VAL A 321 16.09 22.46 -10.42
N ASP A 322 14.85 22.87 -10.21
CA ASP A 322 13.92 22.33 -9.22
C ASP A 322 12.90 21.38 -9.87
N TRP A 323 12.74 21.44 -11.20
CA TRP A 323 11.89 20.54 -11.97
C TRP A 323 12.24 20.57 -13.47
N HIS A 324 11.85 19.55 -14.21
CA HIS A 324 11.88 19.50 -15.69
C HIS A 324 10.83 18.51 -16.22
N LEU A 325 10.66 18.44 -17.55
CA LEU A 325 9.80 17.42 -18.18
C LEU A 325 10.64 16.24 -18.68
N LEU A 326 10.34 15.04 -18.17
CA LEU A 326 10.95 13.79 -18.67
C LEU A 326 10.44 13.44 -20.08
N ASP A 327 9.13 13.67 -20.28
CA ASP A 327 8.44 13.57 -21.54
C ASP A 327 7.28 14.58 -21.61
N GLU A 328 6.52 14.57 -22.70
CA GLU A 328 5.44 15.53 -22.95
C GLU A 328 4.32 15.53 -21.90
N SER A 329 4.26 14.52 -21.03
CA SER A 329 3.21 14.31 -20.03
C SER A 329 3.73 13.97 -18.63
N THR A 330 5.04 14.04 -18.41
CA THR A 330 5.66 13.64 -17.14
C THR A 330 6.58 14.73 -16.62
N LEU A 331 6.23 15.31 -15.47
CA LEU A 331 7.05 16.28 -14.74
C LEU A 331 7.86 15.57 -13.69
N GLU A 332 9.17 15.84 -13.61
CA GLU A 332 10.02 15.37 -12.53
C GLU A 332 10.46 16.55 -11.66
N LEU A 333 10.18 16.46 -10.35
CA LEU A 333 10.76 17.34 -9.34
C LEU A 333 12.21 16.95 -9.06
N LEU A 334 13.07 17.94 -8.85
CA LEU A 334 14.50 17.78 -8.66
C LEU A 334 14.96 18.34 -7.32
N GLY A 335 16.07 17.82 -6.80
CA GLY A 335 16.78 18.37 -5.64
C GLY A 335 15.89 18.56 -4.39
N ASP A 336 15.93 19.76 -3.83
CA ASP A 336 15.20 20.10 -2.59
C ASP A 336 13.68 20.05 -2.79
N ALA A 337 13.16 20.33 -4.00
CA ALA A 337 11.74 20.25 -4.29
C ALA A 337 11.23 18.80 -4.23
N CYS A 338 12.00 17.86 -4.80
CA CYS A 338 11.72 16.42 -4.68
C CYS A 338 11.84 15.92 -3.23
N THR A 339 12.81 16.46 -2.48
CA THR A 339 12.98 16.10 -1.06
C THR A 339 11.81 16.57 -0.21
N GLN A 340 11.34 17.81 -0.41
CA GLN A 340 10.13 18.33 0.23
C GLN A 340 8.93 17.48 -0.13
N TRP A 341 8.70 17.24 -1.43
CA TRP A 341 7.58 16.40 -1.90
C TRP A 341 7.50 15.00 -1.24
N LYS A 342 8.64 14.45 -0.85
CA LYS A 342 8.78 13.13 -0.23
C LYS A 342 8.74 13.13 1.30
N ASP A 343 8.63 14.29 1.95
CA ASP A 343 8.80 14.39 3.41
C ASP A 343 7.63 13.81 4.22
N GLY A 344 6.51 13.52 3.54
CA GLY A 344 5.33 12.90 4.10
C GLY A 344 4.27 13.87 4.59
N GLU A 345 4.46 15.18 4.41
CA GLU A 345 3.42 16.17 4.56
C GLU A 345 2.49 16.21 3.33
N HIS A 346 1.34 16.86 3.49
CA HIS A 346 0.46 17.10 2.35
C HIS A 346 0.95 18.33 1.58
N HIS A 347 1.46 18.09 0.38
CA HIS A 347 1.88 19.12 -0.54
C HIS A 347 0.87 19.37 -1.65
N ALA A 348 0.72 20.64 -2.04
CA ALA A 348 -0.01 21.03 -3.23
C ALA A 348 0.98 21.36 -4.35
N LEU A 349 0.81 20.71 -5.51
CA LEU A 349 1.59 21.02 -6.71
C LEU A 349 0.69 21.58 -7.80
N ASP A 350 0.97 22.82 -8.19
CA ASP A 350 0.25 23.52 -9.25
C ASP A 350 1.18 23.68 -10.45
N ALA A 351 0.76 23.22 -11.63
CA ALA A 351 1.54 23.38 -12.86
C ALA A 351 0.69 23.98 -13.98
N SER A 352 1.31 24.83 -14.78
CA SER A 352 0.59 25.57 -15.81
C SER A 352 1.50 26.10 -16.91
N TRP A 353 1.00 26.15 -18.14
CA TRP A 353 1.77 26.57 -19.32
C TRP A 353 1.04 27.61 -20.16
N PRO A 354 1.76 28.50 -20.86
CA PRO A 354 1.16 29.40 -21.82
C PRO A 354 0.38 28.66 -22.90
N CYS A 355 -0.66 29.30 -23.41
CA CYS A 355 -1.47 28.66 -24.43
C CYS A 355 -0.69 28.45 -25.72
N GLY A 356 -0.75 27.22 -26.27
CA GLY A 356 0.08 26.80 -27.39
C GLY A 356 1.34 26.03 -26.99
N ALA A 357 1.77 26.13 -25.72
CA ALA A 357 2.81 25.27 -25.15
C ALA A 357 2.23 23.95 -24.62
N VAL A 358 0.93 23.89 -24.33
CA VAL A 358 0.26 22.67 -23.86
C VAL A 358 -1.05 22.41 -24.63
N MET A 359 -1.33 21.13 -24.86
CA MET A 359 -2.60 20.63 -25.39
C MET A 359 -3.23 19.68 -24.38
N ILE A 360 -4.49 19.92 -24.01
CA ILE A 360 -5.29 18.98 -23.22
C ILE A 360 -6.12 18.13 -24.21
N PRO A 361 -5.90 16.81 -24.29
CA PRO A 361 -6.56 15.93 -25.26
C PRO A 361 -8.05 15.70 -25.01
#